data_AF-Q8RA79-F1
#
_entry.id   AF-Q8RA79-F1
#
_cell.length_a   1.000
_cell.length_b   1.000
_cell.length_c   1.000
_cell.angle_alpha   90.00
_cell.angle_beta   90.00
_cell.angle_gamma   90.00
#
_symmetry.space_group_name_H-M   'P 1'
#
loop_
_entity.id
_entity.type
_entity.pdbx_description
1 polymer ?
#
loop_
_entity_poly.entity_id
_entity_poly.type
_entity_poly.pdbx_seq_one_letter_code
_entity_poly.pdbx_strand_id
1 'polypeptide(L)'
;MRRNGLKKENLISIFFSATKDLTAAYPAEAVRKEMEFDDVPMMCFQEMEVNGSLPKCIRVAIFTNIDEKQEVKHVYLKEAKNLRPDLA
;
A
#
# COMPACT_ATOMS: atom_id res chain seq x y z
N MET A 1 1.09 5.90 -7.04
CA MET A 1 1.13 6.33 -8.45
C MET A 1 2.02 7.55 -8.68
N ARG A 2 1.55 8.79 -8.46
CA ARG A 2 2.25 10.04 -8.87
C ARG A 2 3.72 10.17 -8.43
N ARG A 3 4.06 9.93 -7.15
CA ARG A 3 5.43 10.15 -6.63
C ARG A 3 6.51 9.30 -7.32
N ASN A 4 6.12 8.13 -7.84
CA ASN A 4 6.99 7.20 -8.55
C ASN A 4 6.67 7.14 -10.06
N GLY A 5 5.83 8.05 -10.57
CA GLY A 5 5.41 8.04 -11.98
C GLY A 5 4.75 6.75 -12.46
N LEU A 6 4.17 5.94 -11.55
CA LEU A 6 3.64 4.63 -11.91
C LEU A 6 2.41 4.77 -12.81
N LYS A 7 2.34 3.89 -13.81
CA LYS A 7 1.20 3.71 -14.72
C LYS A 7 0.50 2.38 -14.43
N LYS A 8 -0.80 2.28 -14.70
CA LYS A 8 -1.59 1.06 -14.43
C LYS A 8 -1.01 -0.12 -15.22
N GLU A 9 -0.65 0.13 -16.48
CA GLU A 9 -0.10 -0.89 -17.39
C GLU A 9 1.19 -1.57 -16.90
N ASN A 10 1.93 -0.93 -15.98
CA ASN A 10 3.18 -1.45 -15.46
C ASN A 10 3.04 -2.22 -14.13
N LEU A 11 1.83 -2.22 -13.55
CA LEU A 11 1.59 -2.91 -12.30
C LEU A 11 1.47 -4.43 -12.53
N ILE A 12 2.16 -5.18 -11.68
CA ILE A 12 2.12 -6.64 -11.65
C ILE A 12 1.06 -7.09 -10.64
N SER A 13 1.08 -6.50 -9.43
CA SER A 13 0.12 -6.80 -8.36
C SER A 13 0.18 -5.75 -7.25
N ILE A 14 -0.86 -5.71 -6.41
CA ILE A 14 -0.89 -4.86 -5.21
C ILE A 14 -1.31 -5.69 -4.00
N PHE A 15 -0.48 -5.73 -2.98
CA PHE A 15 -0.80 -6.35 -1.71
C PHE A 15 -1.12 -5.31 -0.66
N PHE A 16 -2.15 -5.58 0.13
CA PHE A 16 -2.58 -4.76 1.25
C PHE A 16 -2.44 -5.55 2.53
N SER A 17 -1.97 -4.91 3.59
CA SER A 17 -2.18 -5.40 4.96
C SER A 17 -2.97 -4.37 5.76
N ALA A 18 -3.81 -4.84 6.68
CA ALA A 18 -4.51 -3.99 7.62
C ALA A 18 -4.37 -4.55 9.04
N THR A 19 -4.21 -3.67 10.02
CA THR A 19 -4.21 -4.07 11.43
C THR A 19 -5.56 -4.67 11.83
N LYS A 20 -5.54 -5.60 12.79
CA LYS A 20 -6.72 -6.38 13.19
C LYS A 20 -7.92 -5.55 13.69
N ASP A 21 -7.67 -4.30 14.08
CA ASP A 21 -8.66 -3.34 14.56
C ASP A 21 -9.42 -2.63 13.42
N LEU A 22 -9.13 -2.99 12.15
CA LEU A 22 -9.85 -2.53 10.96
C LEU A 22 -10.62 -3.68 10.31
N THR A 23 -11.94 -3.67 10.46
CA THR A 23 -12.83 -4.74 9.96
C THR A 23 -13.96 -4.25 9.06
N ALA A 24 -14.05 -2.93 8.83
CA ALA A 24 -15.21 -2.33 8.16
C ALA A 24 -15.25 -2.55 6.64
N ALA A 25 -14.09 -2.71 5.98
CA ALA A 25 -14.00 -2.88 4.53
C ALA A 25 -12.63 -3.44 4.10
N TYR A 26 -12.57 -4.00 2.89
CA TYR A 26 -11.30 -4.38 2.25
C TYR A 26 -10.62 -3.18 1.60
N PRO A 27 -9.32 -2.93 1.85
CA PRO A 27 -8.59 -1.85 1.19
C PRO A 27 -8.58 -1.93 -0.35
N ALA A 28 -8.54 -3.15 -0.90
CA ALA A 28 -8.56 -3.37 -2.34
C ALA A 28 -9.87 -2.93 -3.01
N GLU A 29 -10.98 -2.91 -2.28
CA GLU A 29 -12.28 -2.47 -2.81
C GLU A 29 -12.24 -0.99 -3.21
N ALA A 30 -11.58 -0.15 -2.41
CA ALA A 30 -11.41 1.27 -2.70
C ALA A 30 -10.60 1.46 -4.00
N VAL A 31 -9.56 0.66 -4.24
CA VAL A 31 -8.74 0.78 -5.45
C VAL A 31 -9.49 0.31 -6.69
N ARG A 32 -10.28 -0.76 -6.61
CA ARG A 32 -11.12 -1.20 -7.73
C ARG A 32 -12.15 -0.15 -8.11
N LYS A 33 -12.92 0.35 -7.14
CA LYS A 33 -14.02 1.29 -7.39
C LYS A 33 -13.55 2.67 -7.83
N GLU A 34 -12.52 3.21 -7.18
CA GLU A 34 -12.14 4.62 -7.36
C GLU A 34 -11.06 4.82 -8.43
N MET A 35 -10.37 3.75 -8.83
CA MET A 35 -9.22 3.88 -9.73
C MET A 35 -9.33 3.04 -11.02
N GLU A 36 -10.40 2.24 -11.19
CA GLU A 36 -10.61 1.37 -12.36
C GLU A 36 -9.48 0.33 -12.56
N PHE A 37 -8.95 -0.24 -11.46
CA PHE A 37 -7.86 -1.24 -11.49
C PHE A 37 -8.38 -2.68 -11.60
N ASP A 38 -9.44 -2.90 -12.37
CA ASP A 38 -10.14 -4.19 -12.40
C ASP A 38 -9.24 -5.38 -12.81
N ASP A 39 -8.25 -5.12 -13.66
CA ASP A 39 -7.36 -6.15 -14.22
C ASP A 39 -6.10 -6.40 -13.39
N VAL A 40 -5.85 -5.63 -12.32
CA VAL A 40 -4.64 -5.78 -11.52
C VAL A 40 -4.91 -6.76 -10.38
N PRO A 41 -4.15 -7.88 -10.27
CA PRO A 41 -4.30 -8.81 -9.16
C PRO A 41 -4.02 -8.14 -7.81
N MET A 42 -4.94 -8.32 -6.85
CA MET A 42 -4.81 -7.75 -5.50
C MET A 42 -5.10 -8.79 -4.43
N MET A 43 -4.36 -8.71 -3.33
CA MET A 43 -4.59 -9.52 -2.13
C MET A 43 -4.61 -8.64 -0.89
N CYS A 44 -5.46 -9.01 0.08
CA CYS A 44 -5.53 -8.38 1.39
C CYS A 44 -5.18 -9.40 2.47
N PHE A 45 -4.34 -8.99 3.40
CA PHE A 45 -3.92 -9.78 4.54
C PHE A 45 -4.23 -9.04 5.84
N GLN A 46 -4.42 -9.80 6.91
CA GLN A 46 -4.31 -9.21 8.24
C GLN A 46 -2.82 -9.01 8.54
N GLU A 47 -2.46 -7.81 8.98
CA GLU A 47 -1.13 -7.54 9.49
C GLU A 47 -0.86 -8.32 10.78
N MET A 48 0.40 -8.66 11.03
CA MET A 48 0.80 -9.23 12.31
C MET A 48 0.33 -8.36 13.49
N GLU A 49 -0.27 -9.00 14.48
CA GLU A 49 -0.59 -8.32 15.73
C GLU A 49 0.66 -8.23 16.61
N VAL A 50 1.20 -7.02 16.76
CA VAL A 50 2.37 -6.75 17.60
C VAL A 50 1.99 -5.77 18.71
N ASN A 51 2.30 -6.13 19.96
CA ASN A 51 2.05 -5.27 21.13
C ASN A 51 2.74 -3.90 20.97
N GLY A 52 1.99 -2.82 21.18
CA GLY A 52 2.50 -1.45 21.02
C GLY A 52 2.69 -0.99 19.58
N SER A 53 2.29 -1.78 18.58
CA SER A 53 2.33 -1.36 17.18
C SER A 53 1.26 -0.33 16.84
N LEU A 54 1.46 0.36 15.72
CA LEU A 54 0.59 1.43 15.26
C LEU A 54 -0.83 0.90 14.96
N PRO A 55 -1.89 1.37 15.66
CA PRO A 55 -3.25 0.96 15.41
C PRO A 55 -3.82 1.57 14.13
N LYS A 56 -4.91 0.99 13.62
CA LYS A 56 -5.65 1.48 12.45
C LYS A 56 -4.77 1.77 11.23
N CYS A 57 -3.81 0.89 10.96
CA CYS A 57 -2.83 1.06 9.91
C CYS A 57 -3.15 0.17 8.71
N ILE A 58 -3.16 0.76 7.51
CA ILE A 58 -3.19 0.06 6.23
C ILE A 58 -1.82 0.24 5.58
N ARG A 59 -1.22 -0.86 5.11
CA ARG A 59 0.02 -0.85 4.33
C ARG A 59 -0.26 -1.36 2.92
N VAL A 60 0.55 -0.88 1.98
CA VAL A 60 0.42 -1.21 0.57
C VAL A 60 1.80 -1.55 0.02
N ALA A 61 1.94 -2.74 -0.54
CA ALA A 61 3.08 -3.14 -1.35
C ALA A 61 2.62 -3.20 -2.81
N ILE A 62 3.28 -2.41 -3.67
CA ILE A 62 2.99 -2.39 -5.10
C ILE A 62 4.15 -3.07 -5.81
N PHE A 63 3.85 -4.12 -6.57
CA PHE A 63 4.79 -4.78 -7.45
C PHE A 63 4.59 -4.22 -8.85
N THR A 64 5.66 -3.68 -9.45
CA THR A 64 5.60 -2.95 -10.70
C THR A 64 6.93 -3.05 -11.42
N ASN A 65 6.88 -3.02 -12.75
CA ASN A 65 8.08 -2.80 -13.56
C ASN A 65 8.41 -1.31 -13.57
N ILE A 66 9.65 -0.95 -13.22
CA ILE A 66 10.20 0.40 -13.31
C ILE A 66 11.65 0.30 -13.82
N ASP A 67 12.20 1.42 -14.28
CA ASP A 67 13.62 1.51 -14.65
C ASP A 67 14.51 1.21 -13.44
N GLU A 68 15.54 0.39 -13.62
CA GLU A 68 16.51 0.04 -12.57
C GLU A 68 17.22 1.26 -11.97
N LYS A 69 17.36 2.34 -12.75
CA LYS A 69 17.98 3.59 -12.30
C LYS A 69 17.01 4.48 -11.54
N GLN A 70 15.71 4.18 -11.55
CA GLN A 70 14.70 4.99 -10.88
C GLN A 70 14.73 4.75 -9.36
N GLU A 71 15.00 5.81 -8.61
CA GLU A 71 14.89 5.77 -7.15
C GLU A 71 13.42 5.67 -6.71
N VAL A 72 13.12 4.69 -5.85
CA VAL A 72 11.77 4.42 -5.36
C VAL A 72 11.45 5.28 -4.14
N LYS A 73 10.42 6.11 -4.25
CA LYS A 73 9.89 6.94 -3.17
C LYS A 73 8.81 6.21 -2.40
N HIS A 74 9.17 5.64 -1.25
CA HIS A 74 8.20 5.08 -0.31
C HIS A 74 7.37 6.18 0.36
N VAL A 75 6.10 5.90 0.66
CA VAL A 75 5.15 6.93 1.12
C VAL A 75 4.52 6.53 2.44
N TYR A 76 4.73 7.36 3.45
CA TYR A 76 4.14 7.22 4.78
C TYR A 76 3.27 8.45 5.07
N LEU A 77 2.02 8.22 5.46
CA LEU A 77 1.03 9.27 5.67
C LEU A 77 0.49 9.18 7.10
N LYS A 78 -0.03 10.30 7.63
CA LYS A 78 -0.58 10.38 8.99
C LYS A 78 0.42 9.84 10.02
N GLU A 79 -0.05 9.11 11.02
CA GLU A 79 0.78 8.47 12.06
C GLU A 79 1.76 7.42 11.52
N ALA A 80 1.54 6.89 10.30
CA ALA A 80 2.45 5.92 9.71
C ALA A 80 3.83 6.51 9.36
N LYS A 81 3.98 7.84 9.33
CA LYS A 81 5.29 8.51 9.22
C LYS A 81 6.26 8.07 10.33
N ASN A 82 5.72 7.78 11.52
CA ASN A 82 6.53 7.36 12.66
C ASN A 82 7.13 5.95 12.49
N LEU A 83 6.67 5.16 11.50
CA LEU A 83 7.23 3.84 11.20
C LEU A 83 8.59 3.93 10.48
N ARG A 84 8.88 5.06 9.83
CA ARG A 84 10.13 5.32 9.12
C ARG A 84 10.59 6.76 9.38
N PRO A 85 11.11 7.04 10.59
CA PRO A 85 11.56 8.38 10.95
C PRO A 85 12.70 8.89 10.06
N ASP A 86 13.43 7.98 9.41
CA ASP A 86 14.47 8.28 8.42
C ASP A 86 13.92 8.76 7.06
N LEU A 87 12.63 8.58 6.78
CA LEU A 87 11.94 9.02 5.55
C LEU A 87 10.90 10.12 5.79
N ALA A 88 10.76 10.58 7.04
CA ALA A 88 9.68 11.46 7.49
C ALA A 88 9.93 12.95 7.17
#